data_AF-A0AAW8L0M8-F1
#
_entry.id   AF-A0AAW8L0M8-F1
#
_cell.length_a   1.000
_cell.length_b   1.000
_cell.length_c   1.000
_cell.angle_alpha   90.00
_cell.angle_beta   90.00
_cell.angle_gamma   90.00
#
_symmetry.space_group_name_H-M   'P 1'
#
loop_
_entity.id
_entity.type
_entity.pdbx_description
1 polymer ?
#
loop_
_entity_poly.entity_id
_entity_poly.type
_entity_poly.pdbx_seq_one_letter_code
_entity_poly.pdbx_strand_id
1 'polypeptide(L)'
;MSKALGSSAEIAPLPTVEGGFQTVLADPPWRFTNRTGKVAPEHRRLGRYGTMSLQEIKELPVGDVTAANAHLYLWVPNALLPEGLEVMQAWGFRYVSNIIWAKRRKDGGPDGRGVGFYFRNVTEPILFGVKGSMRTLAPGRSTVNMIETRKREHSRKPDEQYDLIESCSPGPYLEMFARYARPGWSVWGNESDEEITPQGKAQRGYAGGDIDPLPDVELNEQMSDWLSDRVAQILADEYVKGASVQQISTQSGYSTTRVRSLLAGAGVEL
;
A
#
# COMPACT_ATOMS: atom_id res chain seq x y z
N MET A 1 35.78 -19.01 -8.76
CA MET A 1 35.93 -18.20 -7.53
C MET A 1 34.99 -17.00 -7.65
N SER A 2 33.82 -17.07 -7.00
CA SER A 2 32.84 -15.98 -7.00
C SER A 2 33.28 -14.96 -5.96
N LYS A 3 33.61 -13.73 -6.39
CA LYS A 3 33.79 -12.60 -5.47
C LYS A 3 32.48 -12.41 -4.69
N ALA A 4 32.54 -12.61 -3.38
CA ALA A 4 31.53 -12.08 -2.48
C ALA A 4 31.48 -10.56 -2.69
N LEU A 5 30.28 -10.02 -2.91
CA LEU A 5 30.05 -8.57 -2.78
C LEU A 5 30.38 -8.23 -1.32
N GLY A 6 31.40 -7.37 -1.16
CA GLY A 6 31.90 -6.98 0.15
C GLY A 6 30.85 -6.25 0.98
N SER A 7 31.03 -6.38 2.30
CA SER A 7 30.76 -5.38 3.35
C SER A 7 30.07 -4.10 2.89
N SER A 8 28.91 -3.82 3.51
CA SER A 8 28.18 -2.54 3.53
C SER A 8 28.67 -1.51 2.51
N ALA A 9 28.02 -1.43 1.35
CA ALA A 9 28.09 -0.20 0.57
C ALA A 9 27.75 0.96 1.53
N GLU A 10 28.60 1.98 1.60
CA GLU A 10 28.44 3.11 2.53
C GLU A 10 27.05 3.71 2.36
N ILE A 11 26.17 3.35 3.29
CA ILE A 11 24.81 3.84 3.36
C ILE A 11 24.93 5.34 3.64
N ALA A 12 24.46 6.18 2.71
CA ALA A 12 24.52 7.63 2.88
C ALA A 12 23.87 8.02 4.23
N PRO A 13 24.42 9.02 4.95
CA PRO A 13 23.82 9.46 6.20
C PRO A 13 22.37 9.91 5.98
N LEU A 14 21.50 9.66 6.96
CA LEU A 14 20.13 10.18 6.91
C LEU A 14 20.15 11.72 6.94
N PRO A 15 19.26 12.39 6.19
CA PRO A 15 19.15 13.84 6.25
C PRO A 15 18.73 14.28 7.66
N THR A 16 18.97 15.54 7.99
CA THR A 16 18.57 16.14 9.27
C THR A 16 17.86 17.47 9.03
N VAL A 17 16.98 17.83 9.96
CA VAL A 17 16.26 19.11 9.99
C VAL A 17 16.26 19.63 11.42
N GLU A 18 16.16 20.95 11.59
CA GLU A 18 16.05 21.56 12.92
C GLU A 18 14.82 21.00 13.66
N GLY A 19 15.02 20.52 14.88
CA GLY A 19 13.97 19.88 15.69
C GLY A 19 13.62 18.43 15.31
N GLY A 20 14.20 17.90 14.22
CA GLY A 20 13.99 16.52 13.74
C GLY A 20 12.69 16.31 12.97
N PHE A 21 12.63 15.21 12.21
CA PHE A 21 11.43 14.85 11.44
C PHE A 21 10.27 14.45 12.35
N GLN A 22 9.09 15.00 12.09
CA GLN A 22 7.86 14.64 12.82
C GLN A 22 7.14 13.45 12.18
N THR A 23 7.40 13.17 10.90
CA THR A 23 6.79 12.04 10.20
C THR A 23 7.82 11.35 9.30
N VAL A 24 7.91 10.04 9.42
CA VAL A 24 8.76 9.18 8.58
C VAL A 24 7.87 8.18 7.82
N LEU A 25 8.08 8.08 6.52
CA LEU A 25 7.59 6.99 5.66
C LEU A 25 8.79 6.14 5.24
N ALA A 26 8.72 4.82 5.39
CA ALA A 26 9.80 3.92 5.00
C ALA A 26 9.28 2.68 4.27
N ASP A 27 9.94 2.30 3.18
CA ASP A 27 9.75 1.03 2.45
C ASP A 27 11.08 0.26 2.34
N PRO A 28 11.57 -0.34 3.45
CA PRO A 28 12.87 -1.00 3.43
C PRO A 28 12.97 -2.13 2.41
N PRO A 29 14.15 -2.37 1.82
CA PRO A 29 14.36 -3.45 0.87
C PRO A 29 14.53 -4.80 1.59
N TRP A 30 13.46 -5.29 2.22
CA TRP A 30 13.46 -6.47 3.08
C TRP A 30 14.07 -7.73 2.42
N ARG A 31 15.06 -8.33 3.07
CA ARG A 31 15.61 -9.64 2.66
C ARG A 31 14.79 -10.79 3.24
N PHE A 32 14.25 -11.64 2.37
CA PHE A 32 13.56 -12.87 2.77
C PHE A 32 14.55 -14.01 3.03
N THR A 33 14.36 -14.76 4.11
CA THR A 33 15.17 -15.94 4.47
C THR A 33 14.92 -17.13 3.53
N ASN A 34 13.68 -17.33 3.10
CA ASN A 34 13.31 -18.40 2.16
C ASN A 34 13.60 -17.99 0.70
N ARG A 35 14.77 -18.38 0.20
CA ARG A 35 15.25 -18.13 -1.17
C ARG A 35 14.64 -19.06 -2.25
N THR A 36 13.86 -20.06 -1.86
CA THR A 36 13.24 -21.02 -2.77
C THR A 36 11.82 -20.60 -3.13
N GLY A 37 11.67 -19.88 -4.25
CA GLY A 37 10.37 -19.61 -4.89
C GLY A 37 10.20 -18.19 -5.44
N LYS A 38 9.09 -17.98 -6.19
CA LYS A 38 8.69 -16.73 -6.86
C LYS A 38 8.37 -15.55 -5.90
N VAL A 39 8.65 -15.68 -4.60
CA VAL A 39 8.28 -14.73 -3.54
C VAL A 39 9.47 -13.84 -3.15
N ALA A 40 10.71 -14.33 -3.33
CA ALA A 40 11.90 -13.55 -3.02
C ALA A 40 12.21 -12.53 -4.13
N PRO A 41 12.49 -11.26 -3.82
CA PRO A 41 12.97 -10.26 -4.77
C PRO A 41 14.24 -10.71 -5.52
N GLU A 42 15.04 -11.58 -4.91
CA GLU A 42 16.30 -12.13 -5.43
C GLU A 42 16.10 -13.20 -6.52
N HIS A 43 14.87 -13.64 -6.81
CA HIS A 43 14.61 -14.69 -7.81
C HIS A 43 14.84 -14.14 -9.23
N ARG A 44 15.65 -14.86 -10.03
CA ARG A 44 16.21 -14.59 -11.39
C ARG A 44 15.35 -13.84 -12.45
N ARG A 45 14.07 -13.58 -12.21
CA ARG A 45 13.14 -12.83 -13.10
C ARG A 45 12.77 -11.43 -12.58
N LEU A 46 13.14 -11.08 -11.36
CA LEU A 46 12.89 -9.79 -10.72
C LEU A 46 14.25 -9.08 -10.62
N GLY A 47 14.33 -7.83 -11.08
CA GLY A 47 15.60 -7.08 -11.13
C GLY A 47 16.36 -7.11 -9.80
N ARG A 48 17.69 -7.19 -9.87
CA ARG A 48 18.58 -7.22 -8.71
C ARG A 48 18.61 -5.85 -8.03
N TYR A 49 17.60 -5.52 -7.22
CA TYR A 49 17.76 -4.46 -6.21
C TYR A 49 18.44 -5.07 -4.98
N GLY A 50 19.36 -4.34 -4.37
CA GLY A 50 20.02 -4.76 -3.14
C GLY A 50 18.99 -4.90 -2.02
N THR A 51 18.99 -6.04 -1.33
CA THR A 51 18.16 -6.27 -0.13
C THR A 51 18.98 -6.04 1.14
N MET A 52 18.35 -5.56 2.20
CA MET A 52 18.93 -5.43 3.53
C MET A 52 18.41 -6.54 4.45
N SER A 53 19.30 -7.12 5.24
CA SER A 53 18.95 -7.98 6.35
C SER A 53 18.20 -7.21 7.42
N LEU A 54 17.45 -7.93 8.26
CA LEU A 54 16.74 -7.35 9.40
C LEU A 54 17.68 -6.52 10.29
N GLN A 55 18.88 -7.03 10.56
CA GLN A 55 19.85 -6.36 11.41
C GLN A 55 20.34 -5.04 10.78
N GLU A 56 20.67 -5.04 9.48
CA GLU A 56 21.06 -3.82 8.75
C GLU A 56 19.94 -2.77 8.77
N ILE A 57 18.66 -3.17 8.70
CA ILE A 57 17.52 -2.24 8.78
C ILE A 57 17.38 -1.67 10.19
N LYS A 58 17.49 -2.51 11.23
CA LYS A 58 17.40 -2.10 12.64
C LYS A 58 18.51 -1.12 13.04
N GLU A 59 19.69 -1.23 12.45
CA GLU A 59 20.86 -0.39 12.73
C GLU A 59 20.79 1.02 12.12
N LEU A 60 19.80 1.30 11.26
CA LEU A 60 19.61 2.65 10.73
C LEU A 60 19.27 3.64 11.87
N PRO A 61 19.95 4.80 11.96
CA PRO A 61 19.78 5.75 13.07
C PRO A 61 18.52 6.63 12.92
N VAL A 62 17.38 6.03 12.60
CA VAL A 62 16.10 6.75 12.37
C VAL A 62 15.64 7.48 13.64
N GLY A 63 15.91 6.90 14.80
CA GLY A 63 15.64 7.53 16.09
C GLY A 63 16.39 8.85 16.30
N ASP A 64 17.56 9.03 15.67
CA ASP A 64 18.43 10.19 15.87
C ASP A 64 18.03 11.39 15.00
N VAL A 65 17.38 11.13 13.86
CA VAL A 65 16.92 12.18 12.92
C VAL A 65 15.47 12.59 13.13
N THR A 66 14.76 11.93 14.06
CA THR A 66 13.35 12.19 14.35
C THR A 66 13.16 13.06 15.58
N ALA A 67 12.11 13.87 15.57
CA ALA A 67 11.70 14.67 16.71
C ALA A 67 11.40 13.79 17.95
N ALA A 68 11.30 14.41 19.13
CA ALA A 68 10.94 13.71 20.37
C ALA A 68 9.54 13.07 20.30
N ASN A 69 8.62 13.71 19.58
CA ASN A 69 7.31 13.19 19.22
C ASN A 69 7.24 13.05 17.70
N ALA A 70 7.04 11.84 17.20
CA ALA A 70 7.03 11.58 15.76
C ALA A 70 6.13 10.40 15.40
N HIS A 71 5.68 10.38 14.15
CA HIS A 71 4.98 9.26 13.53
C HIS A 71 5.88 8.48 12.58
N LEU A 72 5.68 7.17 12.54
CA LEU A 72 6.32 6.26 11.60
C LEU A 72 5.24 5.51 10.81
N TYR A 73 5.39 5.53 9.49
CA TYR A 73 4.64 4.72 8.53
C TYR A 73 5.62 3.75 7.88
N LEU A 74 5.55 2.46 8.25
CA LEU A 74 6.51 1.45 7.82
C LEU A 74 5.83 0.41 6.93
N TRP A 75 6.19 0.36 5.66
CA TRP A 75 5.77 -0.72 4.76
C TRP A 75 6.44 -2.04 5.14
N VAL A 76 5.62 -3.06 5.34
CA VAL A 76 6.10 -4.40 5.74
C VAL A 76 5.38 -5.47 4.92
N PRO A 77 6.09 -6.38 4.25
CA PRO A 77 5.45 -7.53 3.62
C PRO A 77 4.69 -8.37 4.67
N ASN A 78 3.52 -8.93 4.33
CA ASN A 78 2.72 -9.72 5.29
C ASN A 78 3.51 -10.83 6.00
N ALA A 79 4.47 -11.45 5.30
CA ALA A 79 5.28 -12.53 5.84
C ALA A 79 6.36 -12.08 6.84
N LEU A 80 6.63 -10.77 6.94
CA LEU A 80 7.68 -10.16 7.77
C LEU A 80 7.09 -9.24 8.85
N LEU A 81 5.82 -9.42 9.19
CA LEU A 81 5.15 -8.61 10.22
C LEU A 81 5.87 -8.63 11.58
N PRO A 82 6.32 -9.78 12.11
CA PRO A 82 7.11 -9.81 13.35
C PRO A 82 8.39 -8.96 13.25
N GLU A 83 9.12 -9.10 12.15
CA GLU A 83 10.35 -8.34 11.88
C GLU A 83 10.09 -6.84 11.74
N GLY A 84 8.97 -6.46 11.12
CA GLY A 84 8.51 -5.08 11.05
C GLY A 84 8.31 -4.44 12.43
N LEU A 85 7.71 -5.18 13.37
CA LEU A 85 7.54 -4.71 14.74
C LEU A 85 8.87 -4.56 15.48
N GLU A 86 9.83 -5.47 15.25
CA GLU A 86 11.19 -5.34 15.78
C GLU A 86 11.90 -4.08 15.25
N VAL A 87 11.73 -3.75 13.97
CA VAL A 87 12.31 -2.54 13.37
C VAL A 87 11.71 -1.29 14.00
N MET A 88 10.39 -1.23 14.16
CA MET A 88 9.75 -0.09 14.83
C MET A 88 10.32 0.12 16.23
N GLN A 89 10.48 -0.96 17.00
CA GLN A 89 11.04 -0.89 18.35
C GLN A 89 12.50 -0.42 18.33
N ALA A 90 13.33 -0.95 17.43
CA ALA A 90 14.73 -0.56 17.29
C ALA A 90 14.89 0.93 16.95
N TRP A 91 13.99 1.48 16.12
CA TRP A 91 13.97 2.91 15.77
C TRP A 91 13.31 3.80 16.83
N GLY A 92 12.82 3.24 17.94
CA GLY A 92 12.22 3.98 19.05
C GLY A 92 10.73 4.29 18.90
N PHE A 93 10.01 3.60 18.01
CA PHE A 93 8.58 3.75 17.79
C PHE A 93 7.78 2.61 18.41
N ARG A 94 6.71 2.95 19.13
CA ARG A 94 5.73 1.98 19.61
C ARG A 94 4.67 1.77 18.53
N TYR A 95 4.39 0.52 18.18
CA TYR A 95 3.26 0.18 17.31
C TYR A 95 1.92 0.62 17.92
N VAL A 96 1.04 1.21 17.11
CA VAL A 96 -0.29 1.69 17.52
C VAL A 96 -1.39 1.03 16.70
N SER A 97 -1.27 1.07 15.38
CA SER A 97 -2.26 0.51 14.44
C SER A 97 -1.58 0.26 13.08
N ASN A 98 -2.33 -0.16 12.08
CA ASN A 98 -1.86 -0.30 10.71
C ASN A 98 -2.90 0.22 9.71
N ILE A 99 -2.41 0.60 8.54
CA ILE A 99 -3.22 0.89 7.35
C ILE A 99 -3.00 -0.26 6.38
N ILE A 100 -4.06 -0.78 5.79
CA ILE A 100 -3.97 -1.85 4.80
C ILE A 100 -4.11 -1.26 3.40
N TRP A 101 -3.18 -1.57 2.51
CA TRP A 101 -3.39 -1.40 1.09
C TRP A 101 -4.03 -2.66 0.51
N ALA A 102 -5.30 -2.59 0.14
CA ALA A 102 -6.00 -3.65 -0.59
C ALA A 102 -5.85 -3.43 -2.11
N LYS A 103 -5.20 -4.39 -2.76
CA LYS A 103 -4.98 -4.36 -4.22
C LYS A 103 -6.24 -4.85 -4.90
N ARG A 104 -6.84 -3.97 -5.69
CA ARG A 104 -8.08 -4.24 -6.41
C ARG A 104 -7.85 -4.50 -7.90
N ARG A 105 -8.77 -5.24 -8.50
CA ARG A 105 -8.93 -5.36 -9.95
C ARG A 105 -9.82 -4.21 -10.45
N LYS A 106 -10.07 -4.17 -11.76
CA LYS A 106 -10.99 -3.18 -12.39
C LYS A 106 -12.40 -3.28 -11.78
N ASP A 107 -12.89 -4.50 -11.55
CA ASP A 107 -14.18 -4.82 -10.92
C ASP A 107 -14.25 -4.55 -9.39
N GLY A 108 -13.24 -3.91 -8.82
CA GLY A 108 -13.12 -3.67 -7.38
C GLY A 108 -12.72 -4.90 -6.55
N GLY A 109 -12.76 -6.12 -7.08
CA GLY A 109 -12.40 -7.33 -6.34
C GLY A 109 -10.91 -7.49 -6.05
N PRO A 110 -10.54 -8.43 -5.16
CA PRO A 110 -9.15 -8.62 -4.77
C PRO A 110 -8.29 -9.05 -5.97
N ASP A 111 -7.09 -8.47 -6.11
CA ASP A 111 -6.13 -8.82 -7.15
C ASP A 111 -5.51 -10.20 -6.90
N GLY A 112 -6.20 -11.26 -7.35
CA GLY A 112 -5.84 -12.67 -7.15
C GLY A 112 -4.49 -13.10 -7.75
N ARG A 113 -3.75 -12.17 -8.38
CA ARG A 113 -2.40 -12.38 -8.92
C ARG A 113 -1.30 -12.28 -7.84
N GLY A 114 -1.67 -12.01 -6.58
CA GLY A 114 -0.75 -12.03 -5.44
C GLY A 114 0.08 -13.31 -5.33
N VAL A 115 1.34 -13.17 -4.91
CA VAL A 115 2.22 -14.30 -4.60
C VAL A 115 2.11 -14.66 -3.12
N GLY A 116 2.14 -15.95 -2.78
CA GLY A 116 2.15 -16.44 -1.40
C GLY A 116 1.96 -17.96 -1.37
N PHE A 117 2.49 -18.61 -0.33
CA PHE A 117 2.49 -20.07 -0.20
C PHE A 117 1.20 -20.62 0.42
N TYR A 118 0.64 -19.91 1.41
CA TYR A 118 -0.59 -20.31 2.10
C TYR A 118 -1.81 -19.56 1.55
N PHE A 119 -1.70 -18.25 1.38
CA PHE A 119 -2.73 -17.39 0.81
C PHE A 119 -2.16 -16.51 -0.29
N ARG A 120 -3.04 -16.06 -1.21
CA ARG A 120 -2.69 -15.06 -2.22
C ARG A 120 -2.62 -13.69 -1.55
N ASN A 121 -1.43 -13.08 -1.49
CA ASN A 121 -1.27 -11.75 -0.90
C ASN A 121 -1.88 -10.67 -1.81
N VAL A 122 -3.12 -10.30 -1.50
CA VAL A 122 -3.86 -9.21 -2.15
C VAL A 122 -3.85 -7.92 -1.32
N THR A 123 -3.18 -7.95 -0.17
CA THR A 123 -3.00 -6.81 0.73
C THR A 123 -1.53 -6.58 1.05
N GLU A 124 -1.16 -5.36 1.38
CA GLU A 124 0.12 -5.02 2.04
C GLU A 124 -0.13 -4.03 3.19
N PRO A 125 0.42 -4.26 4.39
CA PRO A 125 0.27 -3.34 5.52
C PRO A 125 1.32 -2.23 5.53
N ILE A 126 0.88 -1.06 5.98
CA ILE A 126 1.70 0.04 6.51
C ILE A 126 1.52 0.04 8.02
N LEU A 127 2.55 -0.33 8.77
CA LEU A 127 2.52 -0.23 10.22
C LEU A 127 2.60 1.24 10.63
N PHE A 128 1.74 1.66 11.56
CA PHE A 128 1.72 3.00 12.12
C PHE A 128 2.26 2.97 13.56
N GLY A 129 3.36 3.71 13.76
CA GLY A 129 4.07 3.82 15.03
C GLY A 129 4.12 5.25 15.54
N VAL A 130 4.24 5.37 16.86
CA VAL A 130 4.39 6.65 17.55
C VAL A 130 5.64 6.62 18.44
N LYS A 131 6.49 7.62 18.28
CA LYS A 131 7.57 7.97 19.22
C LYS A 131 7.05 9.07 20.15
N GLY A 132 7.34 8.96 21.44
CA GLY A 132 6.81 9.86 22.46
C GLY A 132 5.29 9.77 22.62
N SER A 133 4.62 10.91 22.78
CA SER A 133 3.16 11.00 22.95
C SER A 133 2.57 11.97 21.93
N MET A 134 2.13 11.41 20.80
CA MET A 134 1.59 12.16 19.67
C MET A 134 0.30 11.51 19.18
N ARG A 135 -0.72 12.33 18.93
CA ARG A 135 -1.94 11.91 18.23
C ARG A 135 -1.87 12.36 16.78
N THR A 136 -2.60 11.66 15.92
CA THR A 136 -2.88 12.13 14.55
C THR A 136 -3.61 13.48 14.57
N LEU A 137 -3.43 14.22 13.48
CA LEU A 137 -4.21 15.42 13.16
C LEU A 137 -5.70 15.04 13.04
N ALA A 138 -6.57 16.05 13.08
CA ALA A 138 -8.02 15.84 13.10
C ALA A 138 -8.53 14.88 12.00
N PRO A 139 -8.07 14.95 10.73
CA PRO A 139 -8.51 14.02 9.68
C PRO A 139 -8.25 12.55 10.01
N GLY A 140 -7.12 12.23 10.65
CA GLY A 140 -6.75 10.85 11.00
C GLY A 140 -7.67 10.18 12.02
N ARG A 141 -8.64 10.91 12.61
CA ARG A 141 -9.63 10.36 13.54
C ARG A 141 -10.87 9.82 12.82
N SER A 142 -11.10 10.26 11.58
CA SER A 142 -12.20 9.83 10.71
C SER A 142 -11.74 9.02 9.51
N THR A 143 -10.45 9.11 9.14
CA THR A 143 -9.86 8.31 8.08
C THR A 143 -9.88 6.82 8.44
N VAL A 144 -10.47 6.01 7.56
CA VAL A 144 -10.43 4.55 7.68
C VAL A 144 -9.03 4.02 7.39
N ASN A 145 -8.66 2.91 8.00
CA ASN A 145 -7.32 2.35 7.87
C ASN A 145 -7.14 1.48 6.62
N MET A 146 -7.67 1.93 5.48
CA MET A 146 -7.65 1.19 4.22
C MET A 146 -7.35 2.11 3.04
N ILE A 147 -6.44 1.69 2.18
CA ILE A 147 -6.20 2.27 0.85
C ILE A 147 -6.61 1.19 -0.17
N GLU A 148 -7.51 1.50 -1.09
CA GLU A 148 -7.94 0.58 -2.13
C GLU A 148 -7.56 1.11 -3.50
N THR A 149 -6.62 0.45 -4.17
CA THR A 149 -6.18 0.90 -5.51
C THR A 149 -5.85 -0.27 -6.40
N ARG A 150 -5.87 -0.04 -7.71
CA ARG A 150 -5.38 -1.01 -8.68
C ARG A 150 -3.86 -1.07 -8.65
N LYS A 151 -3.32 -2.29 -8.68
CA LYS A 151 -1.87 -2.52 -8.69
C LYS A 151 -1.22 -1.88 -9.94
N ARG A 152 -0.18 -1.09 -9.71
CA ARG A 152 0.67 -0.47 -10.73
C ARG A 152 1.91 -1.33 -11.04
N GLU A 153 3.01 -0.76 -11.53
CA GLU A 153 4.23 -1.50 -11.79
C GLU A 153 4.73 -2.29 -10.57
N HIS A 154 5.55 -3.32 -10.82
CA HIS A 154 5.99 -4.22 -9.77
C HIS A 154 6.67 -3.46 -8.62
N SER A 155 6.21 -3.71 -7.39
CA SER A 155 6.75 -3.10 -6.17
C SER A 155 6.55 -1.58 -6.06
N ARG A 156 5.65 -0.97 -6.86
CA ARG A 156 5.23 0.43 -6.66
C ARG A 156 4.09 0.51 -5.65
N LYS A 157 4.28 1.31 -4.60
CA LYS A 157 3.28 1.62 -3.56
C LYS A 157 2.25 2.64 -4.07
N PRO A 158 1.02 2.71 -3.50
CA PRO A 158 -0.01 3.66 -3.92
C PRO A 158 0.41 5.11 -3.62
N ASP A 159 0.21 6.03 -4.57
CA ASP A 159 0.49 7.46 -4.35
C ASP A 159 -0.51 8.07 -3.34
N GLU A 160 -1.68 7.45 -3.18
CA GLU A 160 -2.73 7.81 -2.23
C GLU A 160 -2.23 7.76 -0.77
N GLN A 161 -1.12 7.04 -0.50
CA GLN A 161 -0.50 7.00 0.82
C GLN A 161 -0.09 8.39 1.31
N TYR A 162 0.37 9.25 0.42
CA TYR A 162 0.98 10.50 0.84
C TYR A 162 -0.07 11.53 1.26
N ASP A 163 -1.17 11.65 0.52
CA ASP A 163 -2.28 12.54 0.88
C ASP A 163 -2.92 12.10 2.21
N LEU A 164 -3.00 10.77 2.42
CA LEU A 164 -3.38 10.21 3.72
C LEU A 164 -2.41 10.64 4.82
N ILE A 165 -1.10 10.47 4.61
CA ILE A 165 -0.09 10.79 5.61
C ILE A 165 -0.07 12.30 5.92
N GLU A 166 -0.01 13.14 4.90
CA GLU A 166 0.06 14.61 5.01
C GLU A 166 -1.19 15.19 5.70
N SER A 167 -2.38 14.61 5.45
CA SER A 167 -3.61 15.02 6.15
C SER A 167 -3.69 14.54 7.60
N CYS A 168 -3.04 13.43 7.93
CA CYS A 168 -3.15 12.77 9.24
C CYS A 168 -1.98 13.07 10.18
N SER A 169 -0.84 13.54 9.66
CA SER A 169 0.41 13.72 10.41
C SER A 169 1.15 14.99 9.98
N PRO A 170 1.76 15.72 10.93
CA PRO A 170 2.48 16.94 10.60
C PRO A 170 3.88 16.63 10.05
N GLY A 171 4.39 17.54 9.22
CA GLY A 171 5.79 17.56 8.81
C GLY A 171 6.69 18.22 9.88
N PRO A 172 8.01 18.30 9.66
CA PRO A 172 8.72 17.93 8.44
C PRO A 172 8.68 16.42 8.17
N TYR A 173 8.68 16.07 6.87
CA TYR A 173 8.48 14.71 6.37
C TYR A 173 9.78 14.10 5.81
N LEU A 174 10.06 12.85 6.16
CA LEU A 174 11.16 12.05 5.61
C LEU A 174 10.61 10.80 4.91
N GLU A 175 10.99 10.58 3.65
CA GLU A 175 10.78 9.33 2.94
C GLU A 175 12.10 8.55 2.81
N MET A 176 12.15 7.36 3.40
CA MET A 176 13.28 6.45 3.34
C MET A 176 13.05 5.37 2.30
N PHE A 177 14.11 5.04 1.57
CA PHE A 177 14.12 4.15 0.40
C PHE A 177 13.26 4.66 -0.75
N ALA A 178 13.15 5.98 -0.86
CA ALA A 178 12.40 6.65 -1.91
C ALA A 178 12.99 6.32 -3.29
N ARG A 179 12.11 6.13 -4.28
CA ARG A 179 12.51 5.97 -5.69
C ARG A 179 12.36 7.25 -6.52
N TYR A 180 11.63 8.22 -6.01
CA TYR A 180 11.32 9.47 -6.69
C TYR A 180 11.33 10.61 -5.68
N ALA A 181 11.75 11.80 -6.10
CA ALA A 181 11.58 13.00 -5.29
C ALA A 181 10.09 13.36 -5.17
N ARG A 182 9.68 13.84 -3.98
CA ARG A 182 8.34 14.38 -3.75
C ARG A 182 8.45 15.78 -3.15
N PRO A 183 7.79 16.81 -3.74
CA PRO A 183 7.77 18.15 -3.16
C PRO A 183 7.29 18.12 -1.69
N GLY A 184 8.00 18.83 -0.82
CA GLY A 184 7.69 18.88 0.62
C GLY A 184 8.24 17.71 1.46
N TRP A 185 8.88 16.72 0.82
CA TRP A 185 9.51 15.59 1.50
C TRP A 185 11.04 15.63 1.36
N SER A 186 11.73 15.40 2.47
CA SER A 186 13.14 14.99 2.41
C SER A 186 13.20 13.53 1.99
N VAL A 187 13.96 13.21 0.94
CA VAL A 187 14.07 11.86 0.41
C VAL A 187 15.44 11.27 0.69
N TRP A 188 15.48 9.96 0.93
CA TRP A 188 16.71 9.21 1.16
C TRP A 188 16.62 7.85 0.47
N GLY A 189 17.49 7.55 -0.48
CA GLY A 189 17.52 6.25 -1.16
C GLY A 189 18.63 6.14 -2.21
N ASN A 190 19.02 4.91 -2.58
CA ASN A 190 20.08 4.68 -3.56
C ASN A 190 19.70 5.08 -5.01
N GLU A 191 18.43 5.42 -5.25
CA GLU A 191 17.89 5.85 -6.56
C GLU A 191 17.34 7.29 -6.52
N SER A 192 17.61 8.06 -5.46
CA SER A 192 17.00 9.39 -5.27
C SER A 192 17.73 10.55 -5.95
N ASP A 193 18.69 10.26 -6.83
CA ASP A 193 19.37 11.29 -7.64
C ASP A 193 18.53 11.58 -8.90
N GLU A 194 18.38 12.86 -9.28
CA GLU A 194 17.52 13.29 -10.41
C GLU A 194 17.91 12.66 -11.76
N GLU A 195 19.15 12.14 -11.86
CA GLU A 195 19.71 11.52 -13.06
C GLU A 195 19.45 10.00 -13.19
N ILE A 196 18.92 9.35 -12.15
CA ILE A 196 18.71 7.89 -12.16
C ILE A 196 17.32 7.58 -12.71
N THR A 197 17.25 6.88 -13.85
CA THR A 197 15.99 6.30 -14.32
C THR A 197 15.59 5.12 -13.42
N PRO A 198 14.50 5.22 -12.64
CA PRO A 198 14.10 4.15 -11.74
C PRO A 198 13.73 2.90 -12.54
N GLN A 199 14.15 1.75 -12.04
CA GLN A 199 13.84 0.49 -12.70
C GLN A 199 12.35 0.13 -12.46
N GLY A 200 11.63 -0.16 -13.54
CA GLY A 200 10.19 -0.46 -13.45
C GLY A 200 9.44 -0.13 -14.74
N LYS A 201 9.84 -0.72 -15.88
CA LYS A 201 9.09 -0.54 -17.13
C LYS A 201 7.64 -1.05 -16.95
N ALA A 202 6.68 -0.16 -17.19
CA ALA A 202 5.27 -0.50 -17.26
C ALA A 202 5.06 -1.67 -18.24
N GLN A 203 4.57 -2.80 -17.74
CA GLN A 203 4.13 -3.90 -18.58
C GLN A 203 2.64 -3.75 -18.85
N ARG A 204 2.18 -4.20 -20.03
CA ARG A 204 0.77 -4.17 -20.44
C ARG A 204 -0.07 -4.86 -19.36
N GLY A 205 -0.95 -4.11 -18.69
CA GLY A 205 -1.79 -4.59 -17.57
C GLY A 205 -1.41 -4.12 -16.16
N TYR A 206 -0.33 -3.34 -16.00
CA TYR A 206 0.15 -2.77 -14.73
C TYR A 206 0.15 -1.23 -14.70
N ALA A 207 -0.65 -0.58 -15.53
CA ALA A 207 -0.68 0.89 -15.63
C ALA A 207 -1.44 1.59 -14.49
N GLY A 208 -1.99 0.85 -13.51
CA GLY A 208 -2.95 1.43 -12.55
C GLY A 208 -4.31 1.73 -13.19
N GLY A 209 -5.01 2.74 -12.65
CA GLY A 209 -6.29 3.26 -13.13
C GLY A 209 -7.40 3.23 -12.09
N ASP A 210 -8.55 3.81 -12.45
CA ASP A 210 -9.73 3.86 -11.60
C ASP A 210 -10.26 2.45 -11.28
N ILE A 211 -10.78 2.30 -10.06
CA ILE A 211 -11.58 1.15 -9.68
C ILE A 211 -13.00 1.47 -10.14
N ASP A 212 -13.55 0.67 -11.05
CA ASP A 212 -14.95 0.82 -11.39
C ASP A 212 -15.76 0.22 -10.24
N PRO A 213 -16.63 1.01 -9.59
CA PRO A 213 -17.43 0.52 -8.48
C PRO A 213 -18.38 -0.61 -8.94
N LEU A 214 -18.68 -0.65 -10.23
CA LEU A 214 -19.48 -1.68 -10.88
C LEU A 214 -18.67 -2.29 -12.03
N PRO A 215 -18.46 -3.62 -12.06
CA PRO A 215 -17.81 -4.27 -13.20
C PRO A 215 -18.58 -4.06 -14.49
N ASP A 216 -17.87 -3.88 -15.60
CA ASP A 216 -18.44 -4.13 -16.94
C ASP A 216 -18.74 -5.64 -17.04
N VAL A 217 -20.01 -6.00 -16.94
CA VAL A 217 -20.48 -7.39 -17.11
C VAL A 217 -21.33 -7.41 -18.37
N GLU A 218 -21.01 -8.29 -19.33
CA GLU A 218 -21.86 -8.41 -20.51
C GLU A 218 -23.29 -8.81 -20.13
N LEU A 219 -24.26 -8.49 -20.99
CA LEU A 219 -25.69 -8.59 -20.68
C LEU A 219 -26.12 -9.98 -20.15
N ASN A 220 -25.37 -11.03 -20.50
CA ASN A 220 -25.64 -12.43 -20.17
C ASN A 220 -24.49 -13.13 -19.40
N GLU A 221 -23.42 -12.41 -19.05
CA GLU A 221 -22.31 -12.99 -18.30
C GLU A 221 -22.72 -13.24 -16.84
N GLN A 222 -22.40 -14.42 -16.31
CA GLN A 222 -22.67 -14.76 -14.91
C GLN A 222 -21.57 -14.21 -14.01
N MET A 223 -21.97 -13.48 -12.97
CA MET A 223 -21.07 -13.06 -11.90
C MET A 223 -20.81 -14.24 -10.95
N SER A 224 -19.62 -14.31 -10.36
CA SER A 224 -19.42 -15.18 -9.20
C SER A 224 -20.27 -14.72 -8.02
N ASP A 225 -20.63 -15.62 -7.12
CA ASP A 225 -21.46 -15.31 -5.93
C ASP A 225 -20.90 -14.11 -5.15
N TRP A 226 -19.58 -14.12 -4.89
CA TRP A 226 -18.90 -13.01 -4.22
C TRP A 226 -19.03 -11.67 -4.96
N LEU A 227 -18.93 -11.67 -6.30
CA LEU A 227 -19.06 -10.44 -7.08
C LEU A 227 -20.51 -9.97 -7.11
N SER A 228 -21.45 -10.91 -7.20
CA SER A 228 -22.88 -10.64 -7.13
C SER A 228 -23.26 -9.98 -5.81
N ASP A 229 -22.82 -10.51 -4.67
CA ASP A 229 -23.10 -9.97 -3.33
C ASP A 229 -22.54 -8.55 -3.17
N ARG A 230 -21.31 -8.31 -3.65
CA ARG A 230 -20.71 -6.98 -3.58
C ARG A 230 -21.45 -5.97 -4.43
N VAL A 231 -21.76 -6.32 -5.68
CA VAL A 231 -22.50 -5.44 -6.59
C VAL A 231 -23.89 -5.17 -6.00
N ALA A 232 -24.57 -6.20 -5.49
CA ALA A 232 -25.85 -6.08 -4.83
C ALA A 232 -25.83 -5.05 -3.69
N GLN A 233 -24.80 -5.07 -2.83
CA GLN A 233 -24.66 -4.08 -1.76
C GLN A 233 -24.45 -2.65 -2.28
N ILE A 234 -23.62 -2.47 -3.31
CA ILE A 234 -23.37 -1.15 -3.92
C ILE A 234 -24.67 -0.58 -4.53
N LEU A 235 -25.43 -1.42 -5.24
CA LEU A 235 -26.71 -0.99 -5.81
C LEU A 235 -27.74 -0.69 -4.72
N ALA A 236 -27.74 -1.48 -3.63
CA ALA A 236 -28.63 -1.28 -2.49
C ALA A 236 -28.36 0.07 -1.80
N ASP A 237 -27.10 0.43 -1.60
CA ASP A 237 -26.71 1.72 -1.02
C ASP A 237 -27.20 2.90 -1.88
N GLU A 238 -27.08 2.81 -3.20
CA GLU A 238 -27.61 3.85 -4.12
C GLU A 238 -29.13 3.91 -4.09
N TYR A 239 -29.82 2.76 -4.01
CA TYR A 239 -31.27 2.72 -3.88
C TYR A 239 -31.74 3.36 -2.55
N VAL A 240 -31.07 3.06 -1.43
CA VAL A 240 -31.34 3.65 -0.12
C VAL A 240 -31.12 5.16 -0.11
N LYS A 241 -30.17 5.68 -0.91
CA LYS A 241 -29.96 7.13 -1.12
C LYS A 241 -31.04 7.78 -2.01
N GLY A 242 -32.03 7.01 -2.49
CA GLY A 242 -33.17 7.49 -3.24
C GLY A 242 -33.07 7.31 -4.76
N ALA A 243 -32.08 6.57 -5.27
CA ALA A 243 -32.02 6.25 -6.69
C ALA A 243 -33.07 5.19 -7.07
N SER A 244 -33.85 5.45 -8.11
CA SER A 244 -34.76 4.45 -8.67
C SER A 244 -34.01 3.33 -9.39
N VAL A 245 -34.64 2.15 -9.52
CA VAL A 245 -34.13 1.02 -10.30
C VAL A 245 -33.73 1.42 -11.72
N GLN A 246 -34.49 2.33 -12.36
CA GLN A 246 -34.20 2.79 -13.72
C GLN A 246 -32.95 3.67 -13.78
N GLN A 247 -32.76 4.55 -12.79
CA GLN A 247 -31.55 5.38 -12.68
C GLN A 247 -30.33 4.50 -12.41
N ILE A 248 -30.43 3.54 -11.49
CA ILE A 248 -29.36 2.58 -11.20
C ILE A 248 -29.01 1.77 -12.45
N SER A 249 -29.99 1.26 -13.19
CA SER A 249 -29.78 0.55 -14.46
C SER A 249 -29.05 1.41 -15.50
N THR A 250 -29.45 2.68 -15.63
CA THR A 250 -28.83 3.61 -16.59
C THR A 250 -27.39 3.95 -16.21
N GLN A 251 -27.11 4.17 -14.92
CA GLN A 251 -25.78 4.52 -14.41
C GLN A 251 -24.82 3.33 -14.39
N SER A 252 -25.32 2.13 -14.05
CA SER A 252 -24.53 0.90 -13.99
C SER A 252 -24.30 0.25 -15.35
N GLY A 253 -25.14 0.55 -16.35
CA GLY A 253 -25.18 -0.18 -17.62
C GLY A 253 -25.81 -1.57 -17.52
N TYR A 254 -26.27 -2.01 -16.35
CA TYR A 254 -26.95 -3.29 -16.17
C TYR A 254 -28.41 -3.23 -16.61
N SER A 255 -28.94 -4.36 -17.09
CA SER A 255 -30.36 -4.48 -17.38
C SER A 255 -31.20 -4.29 -16.11
N THR A 256 -32.38 -3.72 -16.25
CA THR A 256 -33.33 -3.54 -15.14
C THR A 256 -33.65 -4.85 -14.42
N THR A 257 -33.74 -5.96 -15.15
CA THR A 257 -33.91 -7.31 -14.58
C THR A 257 -32.75 -7.70 -13.67
N ARG A 258 -31.50 -7.48 -14.11
CA ARG A 258 -30.31 -7.76 -13.31
C ARG A 258 -30.25 -6.89 -12.06
N VAL A 259 -30.52 -5.58 -12.18
CA VAL A 259 -30.58 -4.66 -11.04
C VAL A 259 -31.61 -5.13 -10.01
N ARG A 260 -32.82 -5.50 -10.43
CA ARG A 260 -33.86 -6.02 -9.53
C ARG A 260 -33.43 -7.30 -8.82
N SER A 261 -32.82 -8.24 -9.55
CA SER A 261 -32.33 -9.50 -8.97
C SER A 261 -31.26 -9.24 -7.90
N LEU A 262 -30.36 -8.28 -8.14
CA LEU A 262 -29.29 -7.93 -7.20
C LEU A 262 -29.83 -7.20 -5.97
N LEU A 263 -30.74 -6.24 -6.14
CA LEU A 263 -31.39 -5.55 -5.02
C LEU A 263 -32.19 -6.53 -4.14
N ALA A 264 -32.93 -7.46 -4.75
CA ALA A 264 -33.63 -8.51 -4.01
C ALA A 264 -32.65 -9.43 -3.26
N GLY A 265 -31.52 -9.79 -3.89
CA GLY A 265 -30.44 -10.54 -3.24
C GLY A 265 -29.81 -9.82 -2.04
N ALA A 266 -29.79 -8.48 -2.06
CA ALA A 266 -29.36 -7.63 -0.94
C ALA A 266 -30.43 -7.42 0.13
N GLY A 267 -31.64 -7.96 -0.03
CA GLY A 267 -32.74 -7.78 0.91
C GLY A 267 -33.47 -6.44 0.80
N VAL A 268 -33.34 -5.71 -0.32
CA VAL A 268 -34.08 -4.48 -0.58
C VAL A 268 -35.51 -4.82 -1.01
N GLU A 269 -36.51 -4.28 -0.31
CA GLU A 269 -37.91 -4.30 -0.76
C GLU A 269 -38.10 -3.26 -1.88
N LEU A 270 -38.44 -3.73 -3.08
CA LEU A 270 -38.48 -2.96 -4.33
C LEU A 270 -39.79 -2.25 -4.62
#